data_AF-A0A961YLJ8-F1
#
_entry.id   AF-A0A961YLJ8-F1
#
_cell.length_a   1.000
_cell.length_b   1.000
_cell.length_c   1.000
_cell.angle_alpha   90.00
_cell.angle_beta   90.00
_cell.angle_gamma   90.00
#
_symmetry.space_group_name_H-M   'P 1'
#
loop_
_entity.id
_entity.type
_entity.pdbx_description
1 polymer ?
#
loop_
_entity_poly.entity_id
_entity_poly.type
_entity_poly.pdbx_seq_one_letter_code
_entity_poly.pdbx_strand_id
1 'polypeptide(L)' 'MAGHSQFKNIMHKKGAADARRSKVFSKLAREITVAAKLGTPDPGMNPRLRLAIQNARAENMPKDNIERA' A
#
# COMPACT_ATOMS: atom_id res chain seq x y z
N MET A 1 13.17 -25.68 15.79
CA MET A 1 14.32 -25.64 14.86
C MET A 1 13.80 -25.42 13.44
N ALA A 2 14.17 -24.33 12.78
CA ALA A 2 13.85 -24.12 11.37
C ALA A 2 14.64 -25.16 10.55
N GLY A 3 13.96 -25.95 9.73
CA GLY A 3 14.59 -26.99 8.90
C GLY A 3 15.67 -26.42 7.97
N HIS A 4 16.66 -27.26 7.66
CA HIS A 4 17.94 -26.96 6.98
C HIS A 4 17.87 -26.24 5.61
N SER A 5 16.69 -26.00 5.04
CA SER A 5 16.56 -25.30 3.77
C SER A 5 16.50 -23.79 3.99
N GLN A 6 17.65 -23.12 3.79
CA GLN A 6 17.77 -21.65 3.76
C GLN A 6 16.71 -21.02 2.84
N PHE A 7 16.48 -21.64 1.67
CA PHE A 7 15.49 -21.16 0.70
C PHE A 7 14.06 -21.20 1.24
N LYS A 8 13.63 -22.31 1.88
CA LYS A 8 12.28 -22.42 2.44
C LYS A 8 12.05 -21.39 3.56
N ASN A 9 13.06 -21.18 4.40
CA ASN A 9 12.98 -20.17 5.47
C ASN A 9 12.87 -18.75 4.90
N ILE A 10 13.60 -18.41 3.83
CA ILE A 10 13.47 -17.12 3.13
C ILE A 10 12.08 -16.99 2.50
N MET A 11 11.59 -18.03 1.83
CA MET A 11 10.28 -18.05 1.18
C MET A 11 9.15 -17.75 2.17
N HIS A 12 9.10 -18.43 3.32
CA HIS A 12 8.06 -18.21 4.32
C HIS A 12 8.13 -16.81 4.94
N LYS A 13 9.35 -16.33 5.27
CA LYS A 13 9.54 -14.98 5.81
C LYS A 13 9.12 -13.90 4.81
N LYS A 14 9.52 -14.06 3.54
CA LYS A 14 9.13 -13.14 2.45
C LYS A 14 7.62 -13.17 2.23
N GLY A 15 7.01 -14.35 2.13
CA GLY A 15 5.56 -14.48 1.96
C GLY A 15 4.75 -13.82 3.09
N ALA A 16 5.19 -13.96 4.33
CA ALA A 16 4.56 -13.29 5.48
C ALA A 16 4.75 -11.76 5.46
N ALA A 17 5.88 -11.26 4.94
CA ALA A 17 6.10 -9.83 4.73
C ALA A 17 5.21 -9.29 3.59
N ASP A 18 5.16 -9.98 2.47
CA ASP A 18 4.36 -9.60 1.30
C ASP A 18 2.86 -9.62 1.62
N ALA A 19 2.38 -10.61 2.39
CA ALA A 19 0.99 -10.68 2.86
C ALA A 19 0.61 -9.55 3.84
N ARG A 20 1.58 -9.02 4.61
CA ARG A 20 1.35 -7.84 5.44
C ARG A 20 1.31 -6.58 4.59
N ARG A 21 2.24 -6.44 3.64
CA ARG A 21 2.30 -5.31 2.71
C ARG A 21 1.04 -5.20 1.86
N SER A 22 0.53 -6.32 1.34
CA SER A 22 -0.69 -6.32 0.52
C SER A 22 -1.91 -5.80 1.29
N LYS A 23 -2.05 -6.16 2.57
CA LYS A 23 -3.10 -5.63 3.45
C LYS A 23 -3.00 -4.13 3.66
N VAL A 24 -1.78 -3.61 3.84
CA VAL A 24 -1.53 -2.16 3.95
C VAL A 24 -1.91 -1.46 2.66
N PHE A 25 -1.51 -2.02 1.52
CA PHE A 25 -1.85 -1.48 0.20
C PHE A 25 -3.35 -1.42 -0.05
N SER A 26 -4.10 -2.47 0.31
CA SER A 26 -5.56 -2.46 0.15
C SER A 26 -6.24 -1.39 1.01
N LYS A 27 -5.71 -1.08 2.20
CA LYS A 27 -6.24 -0.03 3.07
C LYS A 27 -5.98 1.36 2.48
N LEU A 28 -4.74 1.61 2.03
CA LEU A 28 -4.34 2.88 1.44
C LEU A 28 -5.07 3.15 0.12
N ALA A 29 -5.24 2.13 -0.73
CA ALA A 29 -6.03 2.26 -1.95
C ALA A 29 -7.48 2.68 -1.64
N ARG A 30 -8.12 2.03 -0.65
CA ARG A 30 -9.48 2.40 -0.23
C ARG A 30 -9.54 3.82 0.32
N GLU A 31 -8.54 4.26 1.06
CA GLU A 31 -8.47 5.62 1.60
C GLU A 31 -8.33 6.66 0.49
N ILE A 32 -7.48 6.41 -0.52
CA ILE A 32 -7.34 7.25 -1.71
C ILE A 32 -8.68 7.34 -2.46
N THR A 33 -9.32 6.19 -2.75
CA THR A 33 -10.61 6.16 -3.46
C THR A 33 -11.69 6.95 -2.72
N VAL A 34 -11.79 6.79 -1.40
CA VAL A 34 -12.78 7.50 -0.58
C VAL A 34 -12.47 8.99 -0.53
N ALA A 35 -11.20 9.38 -0.37
CA ALA A 35 -10.79 10.77 -0.37
C ALA A 35 -11.08 11.45 -1.73
N ALA A 36 -10.82 10.76 -2.84
CA ALA A 36 -11.13 11.23 -4.19
C ALA A 36 -12.63 11.36 -4.44
N LYS A 37 -13.47 10.46 -3.88
CA LYS A 37 -14.93 10.52 -3.99
C LYS A 37 -15.59 11.60 -3.13
N LEU A 38 -15.04 11.87 -1.94
CA LEU A 38 -15.61 12.84 -1.00
C LEU A 38 -15.26 14.30 -1.33
N GLY A 39 -14.21 14.53 -2.13
CA GLY A 39 -13.75 15.86 -2.49
C GLY A 39 -13.46 15.98 -3.97
N THR A 40 -12.52 16.84 -4.32
CA THR A 40 -12.00 16.91 -5.69
C THR A 40 -10.95 15.82 -5.93
N PRO A 41 -10.87 15.28 -7.15
CA PRO A 41 -9.84 14.30 -7.54
C PRO A 41 -8.44 14.93 -7.69
N ASP A 42 -8.32 16.25 -7.56
CA ASP A 42 -7.05 16.96 -7.53
C ASP A 42 -6.46 16.99 -6.09
N PRO A 43 -5.28 16.39 -5.84
CA PRO A 43 -4.59 16.43 -4.55
C PRO A 43 -4.20 17.85 -4.10
N GLY A 44 -4.06 18.80 -5.03
CA GLY A 44 -3.81 20.21 -4.69
C GLY A 44 -4.98 20.87 -3.99
N MET A 45 -6.20 20.45 -4.32
CA MET A 45 -7.45 21.01 -3.80
C MET A 45 -8.10 20.12 -2.72
N ASN A 46 -7.53 18.93 -2.46
CA ASN A 46 -8.04 17.98 -1.48
C ASN A 46 -6.94 17.53 -0.50
N PRO A 47 -6.86 18.16 0.69
CA PRO A 47 -5.85 17.83 1.70
C PRO A 47 -5.89 16.36 2.16
N ARG A 48 -7.08 15.75 2.18
CA ARG A 48 -7.25 14.34 2.58
C ARG A 48 -6.65 13.41 1.53
N LEU A 49 -6.90 13.69 0.24
CA LEU A 49 -6.31 12.93 -0.87
C LEU A 49 -4.79 13.08 -0.88
N ARG A 50 -4.27 14.30 -0.65
CA ARG A 50 -2.83 14.56 -0.55
C ARG A 50 -2.17 13.74 0.56
N LEU A 51 -2.77 13.68 1.75
CA LEU A 51 -2.26 12.88 2.86
C LEU A 51 -2.30 11.38 2.54
N ALA A 52 -3.40 10.89 1.96
CA ALA A 52 -3.53 9.49 1.55
C ALA A 52 -2.45 9.08 0.52
N ILE A 53 -2.16 9.95 -0.46
CA ILE A 53 -1.09 9.74 -1.44
C ILE A 53 0.30 9.75 -0.78
N GLN A 54 0.55 10.64 0.18
CA GLN A 54 1.82 10.69 0.92
C GLN A 54 2.04 9.40 1.73
N ASN A 55 1.01 8.92 2.42
CA ASN A 55 1.04 7.67 3.17
C ASN A 55 1.28 6.46 2.24
N ALA A 56 0.64 6.44 1.07
CA ALA A 56 0.87 5.40 0.05
C ALA A 56 2.33 5.39 -0.45
N ARG A 57 2.91 6.56 -0.70
CA ARG A 57 4.32 6.68 -1.11
C ARG A 57 5.29 6.25 0.00
N ALA A 58 5.00 6.57 1.26
CA ALA A 58 5.81 6.15 2.41
C ALA A 58 5.88 4.61 2.53
N GLU A 59 4.81 3.90 2.17
CA GLU A 59 4.75 2.44 2.14
C GLU A 59 5.31 1.82 0.84
N ASN A 60 5.92 2.63 -0.03
CA ASN A 60 6.42 2.22 -1.35
C ASN A 60 5.33 1.60 -2.25
N MET A 61 4.09 2.09 -2.15
CA MET A 61 3.05 1.73 -3.10
C MET A 61 3.44 2.24 -4.51
N PRO A 62 3.39 1.41 -5.56
CA PRO A 62 3.66 1.83 -6.93
C PRO A 62 2.76 2.99 -7.36
N LYS A 63 3.32 3.93 -8.13
CA LYS A 63 2.59 5.10 -8.63
C LYS A 63 1.32 4.70 -9.40
N ASP A 64 1.40 3.70 -10.27
CA ASP A 64 0.25 3.19 -11.02
C ASP A 64 -0.89 2.67 -10.14
N ASN A 65 -0.56 2.15 -8.94
CA ASN A 65 -1.59 1.70 -7.98
C ASN A 65 -2.24 2.88 -7.27
N ILE A 66 -1.50 3.96 -7.03
CA ILE A 66 -2.02 5.20 -6.45
C ILE A 66 -2.94 5.91 -7.45
N GLU A 67 -2.57 5.94 -8.73
CA GLU A 67 -3.36 6.59 -9.79
C GLU A 67 -4.63 5.80 -10.17
N ARG A 68 -4.60 4.47 -10.00
CA ARG A 68 -5.78 3.61 -10.23
C ARG A 68 -6.81 3.68 -9.09
N ALA A 69 -6.35 3.97 -7.87
CA ALA A 69 -7.18 4.00 -6.67
C ALA A 69 -8.04 5.27 -6.62
#